data_AF-A0A0P0XX01-F1
#
_entry.id   AF-A0A0P0XX01-F1
#
_cell.length_a   1.000
_cell.length_b   1.000
_cell.length_c   1.000
_cell.angle_alpha   90.00
_cell.angle_beta   90.00
_cell.angle_gamma   90.00
#
_symmetry.space_group_name_H-M   'P 1'
#
loop_
_entity.id
_entity.type
_entity.pdbx_description
1 polymer ?
#
loop_
_entity_poly.entity_id
_entity_poly.type
_entity_poly.pdbx_seq_one_letter_code
_entity_poly.pdbx_strand_id
1 'polypeptide(L)'
;MSLWAEHIGVVEEGFNYPETMECMRRVRQIGEQNWERFVDNEVTEMRGHLMKYPVSVDRKGKVKPLPGCTSFPDMGGNICGSFRAIQENLTI
;
A
#
# COMPACT_ATOMS: atom_id res chain seq x y z
N MET A 1 -1.32 1.01 20.09
CA MET A 1 -1.29 2.26 19.29
C MET A 1 0.10 2.73 18.87
N SER A 2 1.20 2.39 19.57
CA SER A 2 2.56 2.85 19.20
C SER A 2 2.93 2.62 17.72
N LEU A 3 2.73 1.40 17.21
CA LEU A 3 3.04 1.06 15.81
C LEU A 3 2.21 1.86 14.80
N TRP A 4 0.93 2.09 15.10
CA TRP A 4 0.06 2.86 14.22
C TRP A 4 0.46 4.32 14.21
N ALA A 5 0.82 4.89 15.36
CA ALA A 5 1.32 6.26 15.42
C ALA A 5 2.59 6.43 14.56
N GLU A 6 3.53 5.49 14.65
CA GLU A 6 4.76 5.49 13.86
C GLU A 6 4.49 5.36 12.35
N HIS A 7 3.68 4.40 11.92
CA HIS A 7 3.45 4.16 10.50
C HIS A 7 2.47 5.14 9.86
N ILE A 8 1.42 5.57 10.57
CA ILE A 8 0.39 6.46 10.03
C ILE A 8 0.82 7.92 10.13
N GLY A 9 1.62 8.29 11.14
CA GLY A 9 2.09 9.65 11.37
C GLY A 9 1.09 10.57 12.06
N VAL A 10 -0.08 10.05 12.44
CA VAL A 10 -1.11 10.76 13.21
C VAL A 10 -1.77 9.82 14.20
N VAL A 11 -2.36 10.39 15.25
CA VAL A 11 -3.16 9.67 16.25
C VAL A 11 -4.56 10.27 16.26
N GLU A 12 -5.54 9.44 15.92
CA GLU A 12 -6.97 9.80 15.88
C GLU A 12 -7.74 8.83 16.79
N GLU A 13 -8.79 9.31 17.46
CA GLU A 13 -9.59 8.50 18.39
C GLU A 13 -10.20 7.27 17.70
N GLY A 14 -10.60 7.42 16.43
CA GLY A 14 -11.16 6.32 15.63
C GLY A 14 -10.21 5.13 15.46
N PHE A 15 -8.90 5.31 15.60
CA PHE A 15 -7.95 4.21 15.50
C PHE A 15 -7.98 3.25 16.70
N ASN A 16 -8.64 3.63 17.81
CA ASN A 16 -8.89 2.72 18.92
C ASN A 16 -9.97 1.66 18.59
N TYR A 17 -10.69 1.83 17.47
CA TYR A 17 -11.77 0.94 17.02
C TYR A 17 -11.47 0.40 15.61
N PRO A 18 -10.39 -0.39 15.42
CA PRO A 18 -9.91 -0.84 14.11
C PRO A 18 -10.91 -1.74 13.36
N GLU A 19 -11.86 -2.36 14.05
CA GLU A 19 -12.94 -3.16 13.47
C GLU A 19 -13.99 -2.33 12.73
N THR A 20 -14.02 -1.01 12.96
CA THR A 20 -15.01 -0.14 12.35
C THR A 20 -14.68 0.17 10.89
N MET A 21 -15.72 0.25 10.06
CA MET A 21 -15.58 0.64 8.66
C MET A 21 -15.00 2.06 8.51
N GLU A 22 -15.29 2.94 9.45
CA GLU A 22 -14.77 4.31 9.46
C GLU A 22 -13.24 4.32 9.66
N CYS A 23 -12.75 3.62 10.68
CA CYS A 23 -11.31 3.49 10.94
C CYS A 23 -10.59 2.91 9.71
N MET A 24 -11.08 1.80 9.16
CA MET A 24 -10.42 1.16 8.01
C MET A 24 -10.49 1.99 6.72
N ARG A 25 -11.55 2.79 6.53
CA ARG A 25 -11.61 3.77 5.42
C ARG A 25 -10.58 4.89 5.62
N ARG A 26 -10.43 5.39 6.84
CA ARG A 26 -9.45 6.42 7.19
C ARG A 26 -8.02 5.94 6.98
N VAL A 27 -7.70 4.75 7.47
CA VAL A 27 -6.38 4.11 7.27
C VAL A 27 -6.07 3.92 5.79
N ARG A 28 -7.04 3.44 5.00
CA ARG A 28 -6.90 3.31 3.54
C ARG A 28 -6.63 4.65 2.87
N GLN A 29 -7.39 5.69 3.22
CA GLN A 29 -7.24 7.03 2.65
C GLN A 29 -5.83 7.58 2.90
N ILE A 30 -5.30 7.40 4.11
CA ILE A 30 -3.93 7.83 4.45
C ILE A 30 -2.91 7.04 3.61
N GLY A 31 -3.09 5.72 3.49
CA GLY A 31 -2.22 4.88 2.66
C GLY A 31 -2.25 5.27 1.18
N GLU A 32 -3.39 5.70 0.64
CA GLU A 32 -3.54 6.19 -0.73
C GLU A 32 -2.81 7.53 -0.93
N GLN A 33 -3.01 8.49 -0.03
CA GLN A 33 -2.33 9.78 -0.09
C GLN A 33 -0.81 9.66 0.04
N ASN A 34 -0.33 8.78 0.92
CA ASN A 34 1.10 8.54 1.07
C ASN A 34 1.69 7.84 -0.17
N TRP A 35 0.96 6.92 -0.80
CA TRP A 35 1.39 6.32 -2.06
C TRP A 35 1.51 7.36 -3.17
N GLU A 36 0.52 8.23 -3.33
CA GLU A 36 0.54 9.31 -4.32
C GLU A 36 1.77 10.22 -4.15
N ARG A 37 2.10 10.61 -2.91
CA ARG A 37 3.31 11.40 -2.62
C ARG A 37 4.60 10.62 -2.86
N PHE A 38 4.62 9.33 -2.52
CA PHE A 38 5.80 8.49 -2.68
C PHE A 38 6.21 8.33 -4.15
N VAL A 39 5.23 8.29 -5.06
CA VAL A 39 5.47 8.14 -6.51
C VAL A 39 5.49 9.46 -7.28
N ASP A 40 5.33 10.59 -6.58
CA ASP A 40 5.36 11.90 -7.21
C ASP A 40 6.79 12.21 -7.72
N ASN A 41 6.87 13.02 -8.77
CA ASN A 41 8.15 13.49 -9.31
C ASN A 41 8.81 14.50 -8.35
N GLU A 42 8.00 15.24 -7.60
CA GLU A 42 8.50 16.17 -6.59
C GLU A 42 8.69 15.47 -5.23
N VAL A 43 9.93 15.40 -4.78
CA VAL A 43 10.26 14.83 -3.47
C VAL A 43 9.78 15.77 -2.37
N THR A 44 8.85 15.28 -1.55
CA THR A 44 8.34 16.00 -0.38
C THR A 44 8.52 15.16 0.88
N GLU A 45 8.59 15.81 2.04
CA GLU A 45 8.69 15.11 3.31
C GLU A 45 7.40 14.32 3.60
N MET A 46 7.54 13.00 3.77
CA MET A 46 6.42 12.15 4.15
C MET A 46 6.19 12.22 5.67
N ARG A 47 4.93 12.31 6.07
CA ARG A 47 4.55 12.35 7.49
C ARG A 47 4.32 10.96 8.10
N GLY A 48 4.21 9.93 7.28
CA GLY A 48 3.99 8.55 7.70
C GLY A 48 4.52 7.58 6.65
N HIS A 49 4.68 6.33 7.05
CA HIS A 49 5.29 5.25 6.25
C HIS A 49 4.27 4.24 5.71
N LEU A 50 3.01 4.30 6.19
CA LEU A 50 1.95 3.44 5.71
C LEU A 50 1.55 3.87 4.29
N MET A 51 1.69 2.94 3.35
CA MET A 51 1.27 3.12 1.96
C MET A 51 0.30 2.00 1.56
N LYS A 52 -0.66 2.34 0.70
CA LYS A 52 -1.47 1.32 0.02
C LYS A 52 -0.56 0.53 -0.90
N TYR A 53 -0.54 -0.79 -0.73
CA TYR A 53 0.15 -1.65 -1.69
C TYR A 53 -0.45 -1.45 -3.09
N PRO A 54 0.37 -1.27 -4.16
CA PRO A 54 -0.06 -0.71 -5.44
C PRO A 54 -0.82 -1.69 -6.34
N VAL A 55 -1.80 -2.39 -5.76
CA VAL A 55 -2.69 -3.32 -6.43
C VAL A 55 -4.15 -2.89 -6.27
N SER A 56 -4.95 -3.30 -7.24
CA SER A 56 -6.42 -3.27 -7.21
C SER A 56 -6.95 -4.70 -7.18
N VAL A 57 -8.12 -4.86 -6.57
CA VAL A 57 -8.85 -6.14 -6.52
C VAL A 57 -10.21 -5.89 -7.13
N ASP A 58 -10.56 -6.64 -8.18
CA ASP A 58 -11.87 -6.51 -8.82
C ASP A 58 -12.97 -7.28 -8.06
N ARG A 59 -14.22 -7.16 -8.53
CA ARG A 59 -15.38 -7.84 -7.90
C ARG A 59 -15.27 -9.36 -7.87
N LYS A 60 -14.40 -9.97 -8.69
CA LYS A 60 -14.16 -11.42 -8.74
C LYS A 60 -12.92 -11.82 -7.92
N GLY A 61 -12.28 -10.88 -7.22
CA GLY A 61 -11.07 -11.14 -6.45
C GLY A 61 -9.79 -11.15 -7.29
N LYS A 62 -9.84 -10.78 -8.58
CA LYS A 62 -8.64 -10.75 -9.42
C LYS A 62 -7.78 -9.55 -9.04
N VAL A 63 -6.52 -9.83 -8.70
CA VAL A 63 -5.50 -8.82 -8.42
C VAL A 63 -4.92 -8.29 -9.72
N LYS A 64 -4.79 -6.95 -9.81
CA LYS A 64 -4.17 -6.24 -10.93
C LYS A 64 -3.33 -5.08 -10.39
N PRO A 65 -2.32 -4.60 -11.11
CA PRO A 65 -1.65 -3.36 -10.72
C PRO A 65 -2.65 -2.19 -10.66
N LEU A 66 -2.39 -1.20 -9.81
CA LEU A 66 -3.07 0.09 -9.93
C LEU A 66 -2.76 0.72 -11.30
N PRO A 67 -3.67 1.53 -11.87
CA PRO A 67 -3.38 2.28 -13.10
C PRO A 67 -2.07 3.06 -12.98
N GLY A 68 -1.19 2.94 -13.98
CA GLY A 68 0.14 3.56 -13.97
C GLY A 68 1.19 2.88 -13.09
N CYS A 69 0.82 1.88 -12.28
CA CYS A 69 1.71 1.20 -11.33
C CYS A 69 2.04 -0.22 -11.78
N THR A 70 2.60 -0.40 -12.98
CA THR A 70 2.98 -1.75 -13.46
C THR A 70 4.24 -2.29 -12.80
N SER A 71 5.15 -1.39 -12.42
CA SER A 71 6.43 -1.71 -11.80
C SER A 71 6.66 -0.88 -10.53
N PHE A 72 7.48 -1.40 -9.61
CA PHE A 72 7.93 -0.61 -8.47
C PHE A 72 8.69 0.63 -8.94
N PRO A 73 8.43 1.81 -8.33
CA PRO A 73 9.20 3.02 -8.59
C PRO A 73 10.69 2.74 -8.49
N ASP A 74 11.46 3.33 -9.39
CA ASP A 74 12.93 3.26 -9.50
C ASP A 74 13.57 1.88 -9.76
N MET A 75 12.91 0.78 -9.40
CA MET A 75 13.46 -0.58 -9.54
C MET A 75 13.00 -1.32 -10.79
N GLY A 76 11.82 -1.01 -11.34
CA GLY A 76 11.31 -1.64 -12.56
C GLY A 76 10.72 -3.06 -12.39
N GLY A 77 10.75 -3.65 -11.20
CA GLY A 77 10.17 -4.97 -10.92
C GLY A 77 8.64 -4.97 -11.00
N ASN A 78 8.04 -5.99 -11.64
CA ASN A 78 6.58 -6.07 -11.80
C ASN A 78 5.87 -6.22 -10.46
N ILE A 79 4.91 -5.35 -10.18
CA ILE A 79 4.15 -5.31 -8.92
C ILE A 79 3.33 -6.58 -8.66
N CYS A 80 2.80 -7.21 -9.71
CA CYS A 80 2.09 -8.48 -9.60
C CYS A 80 3.00 -9.70 -9.74
N GLY A 81 4.32 -9.48 -9.76
CA GLY A 81 5.31 -10.52 -9.96
C GLY A 81 5.33 -11.07 -11.38
N SER A 82 6.12 -12.12 -11.56
CA SER A 82 6.21 -12.88 -12.80
C SER A 82 6.27 -14.36 -12.45
N PHE A 83 5.51 -15.19 -13.16
CA PHE A 83 5.68 -16.62 -13.04
C PHE A 83 6.98 -17.02 -13.76
N ARG A 84 7.95 -17.54 -13.00
CA ARG A 84 9.17 -18.14 -13.55
C ARG A 84 9.04 -19.66 -13.43
N ALA A 85 9.63 -20.39 -14.38
CA ALA A 85 9.74 -21.85 -14.31
C ALA A 85 10.80 -22.29 -13.28
N ILE A 86 10.66 -21.83 -12.04
CA ILE A 86 11.46 -22.22 -10.88
C ILE A 86 10.60 -23.18 -10.07
N GLN A 87 11.20 -24.22 -9.48
CA GLN A 87 10.46 -25.14 -8.64
C GLN A 87 9.83 -24.39 -7.45
N GLU A 88 8.55 -24.63 -7.20
CA GLU A 88 7.77 -23.90 -6.19
C GLU A 88 8.40 -23.99 -4.78
N ASN A 89 9.04 -25.12 -4.45
CA ASN A 89 9.72 -25.35 -3.17
C ASN A 89 10.99 -24.50 -2.95
N LEU A 90 11.43 -23.74 -3.96
CA LEU A 90 12.56 -22.83 -3.85
C LEU A 90 12.14 -21.37 -3.63
N THR A 91 10.82 -21.10 -3.59
CA THR A 91 10.25 -19.75 -3.51
C THR A 91 9.26 -19.55 -2.35
N ILE A 92 9.09 -20.56 -1.49
CA ILE A 92 8.20 -20.57 -0.32
C ILE A 92 9.05 -20.70 0.95
#